data_AF-A0A8T5DXC7-F1
#
_entry.id   AF-A0A8T5DXC7-F1
#
_cell.length_a   1.000
_cell.length_b   1.000
_cell.length_c   1.000
_cell.angle_alpha   90.00
_cell.angle_beta   90.00
_cell.angle_gamma   90.00
#
_symmetry.space_group_name_H-M   'P 1'
#
loop_
_entity.id
_entity.type
_entity.pdbx_description
1 polymer ?
#
loop_
_entity_poly.entity_id
_entity_poly.type
_entity_poly.pdbx_seq_one_letter_code
_entity_poly.pdbx_strand_id
1 'polypeptide(L)'
;VETFLEENYAGIDVEILEVTERAGLYEIALNVKSEGQSQRMISYATKDSSLLFPTAIPMDAETATTDPTQQQAQQPPAQDITKSDKPKVELFVMSHCPFGTQAEKGMIPVAELLGDKIDFDIKFVNYAMHGEKEVNEQARQVCIMNEQSDKYFDYLWCFLDSDDYTTCLSEAKIDTSKVDACVTKLDTEFKITEMLNDQASWSGGRFPQFLVHDAENKQYGVRGSPTLVINGQTVSSARDSASYLATVCSAFNNAPEECNEQLSGVSPSSGFGLSGSDESNAAICG
;
A
#
# COMPACT_ATOMS: atom_id res chain seq x y z
N VAL A 1 8.34 27.99 10.37
CA VAL A 1 8.16 26.61 9.85
C VAL A 1 8.57 26.56 8.39
N GLU A 2 7.93 27.33 7.51
CA GLU A 2 8.33 27.51 6.10
C GLU A 2 9.84 27.70 5.91
N THR A 3 10.41 28.79 6.43
CA THR A 3 11.85 29.07 6.34
C THR A 3 12.72 27.94 6.88
N PHE A 4 12.34 27.33 8.01
CA PHE A 4 13.09 26.22 8.59
C PHE A 4 13.11 25.00 7.66
N LEU A 5 11.98 24.67 7.05
CA LEU A 5 11.89 23.52 6.15
C LEU A 5 12.68 23.75 4.86
N GLU A 6 12.57 24.93 4.25
CA GLU A 6 13.31 25.27 3.03
C GLU A 6 14.82 25.35 3.25
N GLU A 7 15.28 25.84 4.41
CA GLU A 7 16.71 25.90 4.75
C GLU A 7 17.31 24.52 5.06
N ASN A 8 16.52 23.59 5.61
CA ASN A 8 17.01 22.29 6.06
C ASN A 8 16.79 21.16 5.05
N TYR A 9 15.92 21.35 4.06
CA TYR A 9 15.63 20.35 3.03
C TYR A 9 15.81 20.97 1.64
N ALA A 10 16.90 20.60 0.95
CA ALA A 10 17.18 21.13 -0.37
C ALA A 10 16.18 20.62 -1.41
N GLY A 11 15.68 21.52 -2.26
CA GLY A 11 14.80 21.18 -3.40
C GLY A 11 13.30 21.16 -3.08
N ILE A 12 12.89 21.65 -1.90
CA ILE A 12 11.49 21.84 -1.55
C ILE A 12 11.14 23.34 -1.48
N ASP A 13 9.93 23.69 -1.92
CA ASP A 13 9.25 24.99 -1.77
C ASP A 13 8.05 24.78 -0.85
N VAL A 14 7.92 25.54 0.23
CA VAL A 14 6.89 25.28 1.24
C VAL A 14 5.97 26.50 1.36
N GLU A 15 4.67 26.28 1.23
CA GLU A 15 3.67 27.33 1.39
C GLU A 15 2.73 26.97 2.55
N ILE A 16 2.61 27.85 3.54
CA ILE A 16 1.65 27.68 4.63
C ILE A 16 0.26 28.07 4.11
N LEU A 17 -0.64 27.09 4.03
CA LEU A 17 -2.02 27.30 3.59
C LEU A 17 -2.90 27.82 4.72
N GLU A 18 -2.75 27.23 5.91
CA GLU A 18 -3.62 27.49 7.05
C GLU A 18 -2.89 27.18 8.36
N VAL A 19 -3.19 27.95 9.40
CA VAL A 19 -2.70 27.71 10.76
C VAL A 19 -3.88 27.80 11.72
N THR A 20 -4.15 26.72 12.45
CA THR A 20 -5.19 26.66 13.47
C THR A 20 -4.60 26.26 14.80
N GLU A 21 -5.17 26.74 15.90
CA GLU A 21 -4.75 26.32 17.24
C GLU A 21 -5.58 25.10 17.66
N ARG A 22 -4.91 24.00 18.01
CA ARG A 22 -5.56 22.77 18.45
C ARG A 22 -4.76 22.07 19.54
N ALA A 23 -5.43 21.68 20.63
CA ALA A 23 -4.83 20.92 21.74
C ALA A 23 -3.52 21.54 22.31
N GLY A 24 -3.41 22.86 22.30
CA GLY A 24 -2.22 23.56 22.81
C GLY A 24 -1.04 23.63 21.83
N LEU A 25 -1.21 23.14 20.60
CA LEU A 25 -0.26 23.23 19.48
C LEU A 25 -0.84 24.11 18.37
N TYR A 26 0.02 24.53 17.45
CA TYR A 26 -0.41 24.98 16.13
C TYR A 26 -0.50 23.78 15.20
N GLU A 27 -1.67 23.54 14.63
CA GLU A 27 -1.89 22.67 13.48
C GLU A 27 -1.65 23.51 12.21
N ILE A 28 -0.74 23.06 11.36
CA ILE A 28 -0.23 23.83 10.22
C ILE A 28 -0.47 23.02 8.96
N ALA A 29 -1.33 23.53 8.08
CA ALA A 29 -1.49 22.99 6.74
C ALA A 29 -0.40 23.57 5.83
N LEU A 30 0.42 22.69 5.28
CA LEU A 30 1.53 23.02 4.39
C LEU A 30 1.23 22.50 3.00
N ASN A 31 1.64 23.24 1.99
CA ASN A 31 1.79 22.79 0.62
C ASN A 31 3.29 22.70 0.33
N VAL A 32 3.81 21.50 0.15
CA VAL A 32 5.22 21.24 -0.12
C VAL A 32 5.38 20.89 -1.59
N LYS A 33 6.12 21.71 -2.34
CA LYS A 33 6.47 21.42 -3.72
C LYS A 33 7.89 20.87 -3.79
N SER A 34 8.07 19.70 -4.36
CA SER A 34 9.38 19.07 -4.57
C SER A 34 9.43 18.49 -5.97
N GLU A 35 10.49 18.81 -6.72
CA GLU A 35 10.74 18.25 -8.07
C GLU A 35 9.54 18.35 -9.04
N GLY A 36 8.73 19.40 -8.92
CA GLY A 36 7.56 19.66 -9.78
C GLY A 36 6.24 19.02 -9.31
N GLN A 37 6.24 18.28 -8.20
CA GLN A 37 5.02 17.77 -7.56
C GLN A 37 4.67 18.59 -6.32
N SER A 38 3.38 18.86 -6.10
CA SER A 38 2.88 19.58 -4.91
C SER A 38 2.09 18.62 -4.01
N GLN A 39 2.43 18.58 -2.73
CA GLN A 39 1.78 17.75 -1.73
C GLN A 39 1.27 18.62 -0.58
N ARG A 40 -0.03 18.50 -0.27
CA ARG A 40 -0.58 19.06 0.97
C ARG A 40 -0.31 18.11 2.14
N MET A 41 0.19 18.64 3.25
CA MET A 41 0.42 17.90 4.49
C MET A 41 0.01 18.72 5.71
N ILE A 42 -0.32 18.03 6.82
CA ILE A 42 -0.60 18.65 8.11
C ILE A 42 0.56 18.34 9.05
N SER A 43 1.20 19.38 9.57
CA SER A 43 2.25 19.32 10.58
C SER A 43 1.81 20.06 11.84
N TYR A 44 2.45 19.81 12.98
CA TYR A 44 2.12 20.47 14.23
C TYR A 44 3.36 21.17 14.78
N ALA A 45 3.18 22.33 15.41
CA ALA A 45 4.27 23.02 16.09
C ALA A 45 3.87 23.42 17.51
N THR A 46 4.84 23.48 18.42
CA THR A 46 4.61 24.10 19.72
C THR A 46 4.37 25.60 19.56
N LYS A 47 3.63 26.21 20.50
CA LYS A 47 3.29 27.64 20.42
C LYS A 47 4.49 28.58 20.46
N ASP A 48 5.57 28.14 21.10
CA ASP A 48 6.86 28.82 21.14
C ASP A 48 7.72 28.54 19.90
N SER A 49 7.20 27.77 18.93
CA SER A 49 7.89 27.35 17.70
C SER A 49 9.19 26.60 17.92
N SER A 50 9.42 26.04 19.12
CA SER A 50 10.65 25.30 19.44
C SER A 50 10.67 23.89 18.86
N LEU A 51 9.51 23.30 18.62
CA LEU A 51 9.36 21.94 18.10
C LEU A 51 8.39 21.93 16.91
N LEU A 52 8.74 21.13 15.90
CA LEU A 52 7.91 20.81 14.75
C LEU A 52 7.73 19.29 14.69
N PHE A 53 6.49 18.84 14.60
CA PHE A 53 6.07 17.44 14.52
C PHE A 53 5.54 17.17 13.11
N PRO A 54 6.17 16.26 12.33
CA PRO A 54 5.75 15.99 10.96
C PRO A 54 4.31 15.48 10.83
N THR A 55 3.84 14.71 11.82
CA THR A 55 2.48 14.19 11.92
C THR A 55 2.06 14.08 13.39
N ALA A 56 0.77 14.02 13.67
CA ALA A 56 0.23 13.64 14.98
C ALA A 56 -0.68 12.42 14.80
N ILE A 57 -0.65 11.53 15.79
CA ILE A 57 -1.54 10.38 15.87
C ILE A 57 -2.60 10.70 16.93
N PRO A 58 -3.89 10.80 16.58
CA PRO A 58 -4.94 11.02 17.57
C PRO A 58 -5.00 9.83 18.53
N MET A 59 -5.00 10.11 19.84
CA MET A 59 -5.01 9.08 20.89
C MET A 59 -6.42 8.75 21.39
N ASP A 60 -7.42 9.52 20.97
CA ASP A 60 -8.82 9.50 21.40
C ASP A 60 -9.77 8.96 20.31
N ALA A 61 -9.25 8.25 19.31
CA ALA A 61 -10.08 7.59 18.30
C ALA A 61 -10.76 6.31 18.84
N GLU A 62 -11.55 6.44 19.91
CA GLU A 62 -12.76 5.63 20.10
C GLU A 62 -13.90 6.36 19.39
N THR A 63 -14.33 5.83 18.24
CA THR A 63 -15.60 6.18 17.57
C THR A 63 -15.94 7.68 17.51
N ALA A 64 -15.26 8.44 16.65
CA ALA A 64 -15.87 9.65 16.13
C ALA A 64 -16.97 9.24 15.13
N THR A 65 -18.19 8.99 15.62
CA THR A 65 -19.39 9.08 14.79
C THR A 65 -19.50 10.52 14.30
N THR A 66 -18.97 10.80 13.12
CA THR A 66 -19.21 12.06 12.42
C THR A 66 -20.60 12.00 11.80
N ASP A 67 -21.39 13.04 12.07
CA ASP A 67 -22.68 13.32 11.43
C ASP A 67 -22.64 13.05 9.91
N PRO A 68 -23.61 12.31 9.32
CA PRO A 68 -23.53 11.80 7.94
C PRO A 68 -23.63 12.85 6.82
N THR A 69 -23.56 14.15 7.13
CA THR A 69 -23.90 15.22 6.17
C THR A 69 -22.74 16.15 5.81
N GLN A 70 -21.51 15.89 6.26
CA GLN A 70 -20.34 16.72 5.92
C GLN A 70 -19.08 15.95 5.50
N GLN A 71 -19.20 14.69 5.09
CA GLN A 71 -18.13 14.01 4.37
C GLN A 71 -18.31 14.20 2.87
N GLN A 72 -17.96 15.38 2.39
CA GLN A 72 -17.37 15.47 1.07
C GLN A 72 -15.94 14.95 1.26
N ALA A 73 -15.64 13.78 0.67
CA ALA A 73 -14.31 13.19 0.64
C ALA A 73 -13.29 14.31 0.39
N GLN A 74 -12.40 14.55 1.35
CA GLN A 74 -11.21 15.34 1.10
C GLN A 74 -10.33 14.48 0.21
N GLN A 75 -10.61 14.57 -1.09
CA GLN A 75 -9.81 13.95 -2.14
C GLN A 75 -8.35 14.37 -1.92
N PRO A 76 -7.39 13.42 -2.03
CA PRO A 76 -5.99 13.78 -2.23
C PRO A 76 -5.89 14.83 -3.34
N PRO A 77 -4.93 15.77 -3.29
CA PRO A 77 -4.75 16.73 -4.37
C PRO A 77 -4.73 15.98 -5.70
N ALA A 78 -5.56 16.41 -6.65
CA ALA A 78 -5.80 15.70 -7.89
C ALA A 78 -4.46 15.42 -8.60
N GLN A 79 -4.03 14.15 -8.56
CA GLN A 79 -2.92 13.68 -9.33
C GLN A 79 -3.43 13.49 -10.76
N ASP A 80 -2.65 13.97 -11.74
CA ASP A 80 -2.98 13.76 -13.15
C ASP A 80 -2.61 12.33 -13.55
N ILE A 81 -3.46 11.37 -13.15
CA ILE A 81 -3.27 9.95 -13.45
C ILE A 81 -3.72 9.71 -14.89
N THR A 82 -2.84 9.14 -15.72
CA THR A 82 -3.21 8.75 -17.09
C THR A 82 -4.40 7.82 -17.04
N LYS A 83 -5.45 8.18 -17.79
CA LYS A 83 -6.69 7.41 -17.83
C LYS A 83 -6.66 6.28 -18.84
N SER A 84 -7.41 5.22 -18.57
CA SER A 84 -7.66 4.12 -19.51
C SER A 84 -9.06 3.53 -19.31
N ASP A 85 -9.52 2.69 -20.23
CA ASP A 85 -10.82 2.01 -20.09
C ASP A 85 -10.78 0.88 -19.06
N LYS A 86 -9.60 0.28 -18.89
CA LYS A 86 -9.29 -0.75 -17.90
C LYS A 86 -7.96 -0.38 -17.25
N PRO A 87 -7.97 0.36 -16.12
CA PRO A 87 -6.76 0.74 -15.40
C PRO A 87 -5.95 -0.46 -14.99
N LYS A 88 -4.64 -0.40 -15.27
CA LYS A 88 -3.67 -1.33 -14.72
C LYS A 88 -3.21 -0.82 -13.36
N VAL A 89 -3.48 -1.57 -12.31
CA VAL A 89 -3.26 -1.20 -10.91
C VAL A 89 -2.29 -2.20 -10.31
N GLU A 90 -1.06 -1.77 -10.03
CA GLU A 90 0.00 -2.61 -9.49
C GLU A 90 0.38 -2.09 -8.09
N LEU A 91 0.16 -2.90 -7.05
CA LEU A 91 0.55 -2.56 -5.68
C LEU A 91 1.85 -3.31 -5.32
N PHE A 92 2.95 -2.57 -5.21
CA PHE A 92 4.24 -3.14 -4.83
C PHE A 92 4.39 -3.16 -3.31
N VAL A 93 4.64 -4.35 -2.77
CA VAL A 93 4.77 -4.59 -1.33
C VAL A 93 5.95 -5.48 -1.00
N MET A 94 6.15 -5.69 0.30
CA MET A 94 7.01 -6.70 0.88
C MET A 94 6.10 -7.43 1.87
N SER A 95 6.01 -8.76 1.80
CA SER A 95 4.92 -9.51 2.47
C SER A 95 4.91 -9.37 3.99
N HIS A 96 6.01 -8.94 4.61
CA HIS A 96 6.10 -8.73 6.06
C HIS A 96 6.33 -7.26 6.44
N CYS A 97 6.30 -6.34 5.47
CA CYS A 97 6.35 -4.91 5.78
C CYS A 97 5.03 -4.48 6.42
N PRO A 98 5.04 -3.90 7.64
CA PRO A 98 3.81 -3.49 8.30
C PRO A 98 2.97 -2.49 7.50
N PHE A 99 3.61 -1.66 6.69
CA PHE A 99 2.91 -0.73 5.80
C PHE A 99 2.47 -1.35 4.48
N GLY A 100 3.14 -2.44 4.05
CA GLY A 100 2.71 -3.27 2.93
C GLY A 100 1.41 -3.98 3.26
N THR A 101 1.38 -4.70 4.40
CA THR A 101 0.17 -5.39 4.87
C THR A 101 -0.99 -4.43 5.09
N GLN A 102 -0.72 -3.22 5.58
CA GLN A 102 -1.72 -2.16 5.69
C GLN A 102 -2.34 -1.79 4.33
N ALA A 103 -1.49 -1.61 3.32
CA ALA A 103 -1.93 -1.25 1.97
C ALA A 103 -2.69 -2.39 1.30
N GLU A 104 -2.26 -3.64 1.48
CA GLU A 104 -2.99 -4.82 0.99
C GLU A 104 -4.39 -4.86 1.59
N LYS A 105 -4.53 -4.72 2.92
CA LYS A 105 -5.85 -4.68 3.60
C LYS A 105 -6.78 -3.57 3.08
N GLY A 106 -6.24 -2.43 2.67
CA GLY A 106 -7.04 -1.36 2.07
C GLY A 106 -7.35 -1.58 0.59
N MET A 107 -6.46 -2.23 -0.15
CA MET A 107 -6.61 -2.42 -1.60
C MET A 107 -7.43 -3.64 -1.97
N ILE A 108 -7.40 -4.71 -1.17
CA ILE A 108 -8.13 -5.95 -1.48
C ILE A 108 -9.64 -5.69 -1.66
N PRO A 109 -10.36 -4.95 -0.80
CA PRO A 109 -11.78 -4.65 -1.01
C PRO A 109 -12.05 -3.90 -2.32
N VAL A 110 -11.11 -3.05 -2.75
CA VAL A 110 -11.21 -2.31 -4.02
C VAL A 110 -11.03 -3.26 -5.20
N ALA A 111 -10.06 -4.18 -5.12
CA ALA A 111 -9.82 -5.17 -6.15
C ALA A 111 -10.98 -6.17 -6.28
N GLU A 112 -11.57 -6.61 -5.16
CA GLU A 112 -12.75 -7.46 -5.14
C GLU A 112 -13.98 -6.75 -5.71
N LEU A 113 -14.19 -5.49 -5.33
CA LEU A 113 -15.31 -4.68 -5.83
C LEU A 113 -15.21 -4.41 -7.33
N LEU A 114 -14.05 -3.98 -7.82
CA LEU A 114 -13.87 -3.62 -9.24
C LEU A 114 -13.64 -4.85 -10.13
N GLY A 115 -13.18 -5.97 -9.57
CA GLY A 115 -13.03 -7.25 -10.27
C GLY A 115 -12.42 -7.12 -11.66
N ASP A 116 -13.18 -7.52 -12.69
CA ASP A 116 -12.72 -7.56 -14.08
C ASP A 116 -12.56 -6.18 -14.75
N LYS A 117 -13.01 -5.09 -14.10
CA LYS A 117 -12.92 -3.70 -14.59
C LYS A 117 -11.52 -3.12 -14.48
N ILE A 118 -10.66 -3.70 -13.64
CA ILE A 118 -9.25 -3.32 -13.52
C ILE A 118 -8.35 -4.52 -13.85
N ASP A 119 -7.11 -4.22 -14.20
CA ASP A 119 -6.03 -5.20 -14.28
C ASP A 119 -5.19 -5.04 -13.01
N PHE A 120 -5.53 -5.80 -11.96
CA PHE A 120 -4.95 -5.66 -10.63
C PHE A 120 -3.92 -6.74 -10.33
N ASP A 121 -2.73 -6.32 -9.92
CA ASP A 121 -1.65 -7.21 -9.47
C ASP A 121 -1.07 -6.73 -8.14
N ILE A 122 -0.82 -7.66 -7.23
CA ILE A 122 0.14 -7.46 -6.13
C ILE A 122 1.52 -7.84 -6.65
N LYS A 123 2.46 -6.92 -6.52
CA LYS A 123 3.87 -7.11 -6.91
C LYS A 123 4.78 -6.97 -5.71
N PHE A 124 6.00 -7.47 -5.85
CA PHE A 124 6.97 -7.48 -4.76
C PHE A 124 8.13 -6.56 -5.06
N VAL A 125 8.57 -5.83 -4.03
CA VAL A 125 9.79 -5.03 -4.09
C VAL A 125 10.98 -5.96 -4.37
N ASN A 126 11.95 -5.48 -5.15
CA ASN A 126 13.06 -6.32 -5.63
C ASN A 126 14.10 -6.73 -4.56
N TYR A 127 13.81 -6.50 -3.28
CA TYR A 127 14.55 -6.96 -2.11
C TYR A 127 13.60 -7.19 -0.94
N ALA A 128 14.01 -8.03 0.01
CA ALA A 128 13.24 -8.37 1.21
C ALA A 128 13.94 -7.85 2.47
N MET A 129 13.21 -7.07 3.29
CA MET A 129 13.72 -6.51 4.54
C MET A 129 13.57 -7.44 5.74
N HIS A 130 12.75 -8.49 5.63
CA HIS A 130 12.44 -9.42 6.71
C HIS A 130 13.04 -10.82 6.48
N GLY A 131 14.06 -10.90 5.63
CA GLY A 131 14.91 -12.08 5.46
C GLY A 131 14.22 -13.24 4.72
N GLU A 132 14.70 -14.46 5.00
CA GLU A 132 14.28 -15.69 4.32
C GLU A 132 12.76 -15.93 4.37
N LYS A 133 12.10 -15.65 5.51
CA LYS A 133 10.66 -15.87 5.63
C LYS A 133 9.85 -15.03 4.64
N GLU A 134 10.28 -13.79 4.41
CA GLU A 134 9.66 -12.90 3.43
C GLU A 134 9.96 -13.34 2.01
N VAL A 135 11.21 -13.69 1.70
CA VAL A 135 11.57 -14.24 0.38
C VAL A 135 10.71 -15.46 0.02
N ASN A 136 10.57 -16.39 0.96
CA ASN A 136 9.77 -17.60 0.77
C ASN A 136 8.27 -17.28 0.63
N GLU A 137 7.75 -16.33 1.40
CA GLU A 137 6.36 -15.88 1.29
C GLU A 137 6.05 -15.16 -0.02
N GLN A 138 6.92 -14.25 -0.45
CA GLN A 138 6.74 -13.58 -1.74
C GLN A 138 6.74 -14.60 -2.88
N ALA A 139 7.65 -15.60 -2.87
CA ALA A 139 7.65 -16.66 -3.88
C ALA A 139 6.34 -17.47 -3.89
N ARG A 140 5.81 -17.80 -2.71
CA ARG A 140 4.54 -18.52 -2.56
C ARG A 140 3.38 -17.72 -3.09
N GLN A 141 3.28 -16.44 -2.73
CA GLN A 141 2.20 -15.56 -3.20
C GLN A 141 2.24 -15.37 -4.71
N VAL A 142 3.43 -15.18 -5.32
CA VAL A 142 3.57 -15.17 -6.80
C VAL A 142 3.00 -16.45 -7.40
N CYS A 143 3.32 -17.61 -6.81
CA CYS A 143 2.82 -18.88 -7.31
C CYS A 143 1.34 -19.12 -7.10
N ILE A 144 0.76 -18.63 -6.00
CA ILE A 144 -0.69 -18.68 -5.79
C ILE A 144 -1.39 -17.80 -6.82
N MET A 145 -0.91 -16.57 -7.06
CA MET A 145 -1.44 -15.68 -8.10
C MET A 145 -1.37 -16.32 -9.50
N ASN A 146 -0.25 -16.96 -9.84
CA ASN A 146 -0.06 -17.55 -11.17
C ASN A 146 -0.87 -18.84 -11.40
N GLU A 147 -0.98 -19.70 -10.40
CA GLU A 147 -1.55 -21.05 -10.55
C GLU A 147 -3.02 -21.15 -10.11
N GLN A 148 -3.45 -20.27 -9.19
CA GLN A 148 -4.71 -20.35 -8.44
C GLN A 148 -5.22 -18.95 -8.05
N SER A 149 -5.23 -18.01 -9.00
CA SER A 149 -5.61 -16.61 -8.77
C SER A 149 -6.99 -16.43 -8.12
N ASP A 150 -7.93 -17.34 -8.37
CA ASP A 150 -9.27 -17.37 -7.79
C ASP A 150 -9.27 -17.56 -6.26
N LYS A 151 -8.18 -18.07 -5.69
CA LYS A 151 -8.02 -18.33 -4.24
C LYS A 151 -7.05 -17.36 -3.58
N TYR A 152 -6.47 -16.44 -4.33
CA TYR A 152 -5.37 -15.61 -3.83
C TYR A 152 -5.82 -14.67 -2.72
N PHE A 153 -6.97 -14.00 -2.86
CA PHE A 153 -7.47 -13.09 -1.83
C PHE A 153 -7.92 -13.83 -0.56
N ASP A 154 -8.55 -15.00 -0.68
CA ASP A 154 -8.85 -15.85 0.49
C ASP A 154 -7.57 -16.19 1.27
N TYR A 155 -6.52 -16.60 0.55
CA TYR A 155 -5.22 -16.88 1.15
C TYR A 155 -4.60 -15.63 1.78
N LEU A 156 -4.62 -14.50 1.07
CA LEU A 156 -3.96 -13.28 1.49
C LEU A 156 -4.65 -12.66 2.71
N TRP A 157 -5.98 -12.65 2.77
CA TRP A 157 -6.71 -12.19 3.96
C TRP A 157 -6.33 -12.99 5.21
N CYS A 158 -6.32 -14.32 5.10
CA CYS A 158 -5.86 -15.18 6.19
C CYS A 158 -4.41 -14.88 6.58
N PHE A 159 -3.51 -14.72 5.60
CA PHE A 159 -2.11 -14.46 5.87
C PHE A 159 -1.91 -13.11 6.58
N LEU A 160 -2.66 -12.09 6.17
CA LEU A 160 -2.65 -10.76 6.76
C LEU A 160 -3.19 -10.74 8.18
N ASP A 161 -4.02 -11.71 8.60
CA ASP A 161 -4.49 -11.81 9.98
C ASP A 161 -3.39 -12.30 10.93
N SER A 162 -2.60 -13.31 10.54
CA SER A 162 -1.82 -14.07 11.52
C SER A 162 -0.36 -14.43 11.17
N ASP A 163 0.16 -14.12 9.99
CA ASP A 163 1.50 -14.59 9.52
C ASP A 163 1.61 -16.14 9.51
N ASP A 164 0.48 -16.87 9.39
CA ASP A 164 0.44 -18.34 9.37
C ASP A 164 0.06 -18.89 8.00
N TYR A 165 1.03 -18.87 7.08
CA TYR A 165 0.82 -19.37 5.73
C TYR A 165 0.35 -20.83 5.68
N THR A 166 0.70 -21.67 6.68
CA THR A 166 0.36 -23.10 6.65
C THR A 166 -1.13 -23.30 6.88
N THR A 167 -1.68 -22.60 7.87
CA THR A 167 -3.13 -22.57 8.10
C THR A 167 -3.85 -21.98 6.89
N CYS A 168 -3.35 -20.86 6.34
CA CYS A 168 -3.98 -20.19 5.20
C CYS A 168 -4.00 -21.02 3.91
N LEU A 169 -2.95 -21.80 3.65
CA LEU A 169 -2.94 -22.75 2.53
C LEU A 169 -4.09 -23.77 2.66
N SER A 170 -4.36 -24.24 3.88
CA SER A 170 -5.44 -25.19 4.14
C SER A 170 -6.82 -24.54 4.04
N GLU A 171 -7.01 -23.37 4.65
CA GLU A 171 -8.29 -22.64 4.67
C GLU A 171 -8.72 -22.20 3.28
N ALA A 172 -7.80 -21.61 2.51
CA ALA A 172 -8.03 -21.23 1.12
C ALA A 172 -8.02 -22.45 0.15
N LYS A 173 -7.80 -23.67 0.66
CA LYS A 173 -7.78 -24.93 -0.12
C LYS A 173 -6.82 -24.85 -1.31
N ILE A 174 -5.63 -24.31 -1.08
CA ILE A 174 -4.58 -24.18 -2.08
C ILE A 174 -4.03 -25.56 -2.43
N ASP A 175 -3.94 -25.86 -3.73
CA ASP A 175 -3.20 -27.03 -4.22
C ASP A 175 -1.70 -26.79 -4.04
N THR A 176 -1.17 -27.28 -2.92
CA THR A 176 0.24 -27.08 -2.54
C THR A 176 1.20 -27.74 -3.52
N SER A 177 0.80 -28.82 -4.20
CA SER A 177 1.67 -29.49 -5.17
C SER A 177 1.93 -28.61 -6.39
N LYS A 178 0.93 -27.86 -6.86
CA LYS A 178 1.11 -26.87 -7.93
C LYS A 178 1.96 -25.69 -7.48
N VAL A 179 1.71 -25.17 -6.27
CA VAL A 179 2.47 -24.05 -5.72
C VAL A 179 3.94 -24.44 -5.54
N ASP A 180 4.25 -25.61 -4.97
CA ASP A 180 5.62 -26.09 -4.77
C ASP A 180 6.37 -26.29 -6.09
N ALA A 181 5.67 -26.82 -7.11
CA ALA A 181 6.23 -26.95 -8.45
C ALA A 181 6.53 -25.59 -9.08
N CYS A 182 5.62 -24.61 -8.93
CA CYS A 182 5.84 -23.24 -9.37
C CYS A 182 7.01 -22.58 -8.62
N VAL A 183 7.10 -22.72 -7.30
CA VAL A 183 8.19 -22.14 -6.50
C VAL A 183 9.53 -22.70 -6.94
N THR A 184 9.62 -24.01 -7.20
CA THR A 184 10.83 -24.65 -7.73
C THR A 184 11.23 -24.06 -9.10
N LYS A 185 10.25 -23.80 -9.96
CA LYS A 185 10.48 -23.17 -11.27
C LYS A 185 10.96 -21.72 -11.11
N LEU A 186 10.30 -20.92 -10.27
CA LEU A 186 10.71 -19.55 -9.98
C LEU A 186 12.12 -19.49 -9.37
N ASP A 187 12.45 -20.40 -8.45
CA ASP A 187 13.77 -20.49 -7.86
C ASP A 187 14.84 -20.75 -8.91
N THR A 188 14.56 -21.63 -9.88
CA THR A 188 15.48 -21.89 -10.99
C THR A 188 15.64 -20.68 -11.91
N GLU A 189 14.55 -19.99 -12.21
CA GLU A 189 14.52 -18.86 -13.15
C GLU A 189 15.17 -17.59 -12.57
N PHE A 190 14.82 -17.27 -11.32
CA PHE A 190 15.24 -16.04 -10.64
C PHE A 190 16.36 -16.25 -9.61
N LYS A 191 16.82 -17.50 -9.45
CA LYS A 191 17.89 -17.88 -8.53
C LYS A 191 17.60 -17.45 -7.09
N ILE A 192 16.36 -17.60 -6.64
CA ILE A 192 15.87 -17.02 -5.37
C ILE A 192 16.72 -17.48 -4.18
N THR A 193 16.98 -18.78 -4.07
CA THR A 193 17.79 -19.39 -3.02
C THR A 193 19.27 -19.00 -3.13
N GLU A 194 19.79 -18.88 -4.34
CA GLU A 194 21.17 -18.41 -4.58
C GLU A 194 21.33 -16.97 -4.06
N MET A 195 20.42 -16.07 -4.45
CA MET A 195 20.44 -14.66 -4.07
C MET A 195 20.15 -14.44 -2.58
N LEU A 196 19.34 -15.29 -1.97
CA LEU A 196 19.11 -15.29 -0.52
C LEU A 196 20.42 -15.58 0.24
N ASN A 197 21.22 -16.54 -0.24
CA ASN A 197 22.46 -16.97 0.41
C ASN A 197 23.69 -16.13 0.02
N ASP A 198 23.66 -15.42 -1.11
CA ASP A 198 24.74 -14.54 -1.54
C ASP A 198 24.67 -13.17 -0.87
N GLN A 199 25.19 -13.06 0.35
CA GLN A 199 25.25 -11.80 1.10
C GLN A 199 26.00 -10.67 0.37
N ALA A 200 26.90 -10.99 -0.57
CA ALA A 200 27.59 -9.96 -1.35
C ALA A 200 26.67 -9.29 -2.38
N SER A 201 25.59 -9.98 -2.80
CA SER A 201 24.56 -9.46 -3.72
C SER A 201 23.50 -8.60 -3.02
N TRP A 202 23.46 -8.60 -1.68
CA TRP A 202 22.36 -8.01 -0.93
C TRP A 202 22.22 -6.51 -1.19
N SER A 203 20.98 -6.06 -1.36
CA SER A 203 20.63 -4.66 -1.54
C SER A 203 21.11 -3.84 -0.35
N GLY A 204 21.91 -2.81 -0.63
CA GLY A 204 22.58 -1.99 0.38
C GLY A 204 23.50 -2.78 1.32
N GLY A 205 23.92 -3.99 0.94
CA GLY A 205 24.69 -4.93 1.77
C GLY A 205 23.94 -5.51 2.96
N ARG A 206 22.59 -5.40 2.98
CA ARG A 206 21.77 -5.72 4.17
C ARG A 206 20.55 -6.59 3.89
N PHE A 207 20.01 -6.54 2.68
CA PHE A 207 18.72 -7.14 2.37
C PHE A 207 18.84 -8.12 1.19
N PRO A 208 18.41 -9.38 1.34
CA PRO A 208 18.39 -10.33 0.22
C PRO A 208 17.56 -9.81 -0.95
N GLN A 209 17.98 -10.15 -2.16
CA GLN A 209 17.27 -9.75 -3.39
C GLN A 209 16.08 -10.67 -3.65
N PHE A 210 15.02 -10.13 -4.27
CA PHE A 210 13.86 -10.88 -4.74
C PHE A 210 13.47 -10.40 -6.14
N LEU A 211 14.07 -10.99 -7.18
CA LEU A 211 14.11 -10.38 -8.51
C LEU A 211 12.92 -10.70 -9.42
N VAL A 212 11.87 -11.36 -8.91
CA VAL A 212 10.72 -11.81 -9.72
C VAL A 212 10.04 -10.66 -10.47
N HIS A 213 9.93 -9.48 -9.84
CA HIS A 213 9.34 -8.27 -10.43
C HIS A 213 10.36 -7.15 -10.63
N ASP A 214 11.65 -7.49 -10.80
CA ASP A 214 12.74 -6.50 -10.86
C ASP A 214 12.62 -5.54 -12.07
N ALA A 215 12.11 -6.03 -13.20
CA ALA A 215 11.91 -5.20 -14.39
C ALA A 215 10.94 -4.04 -14.11
N GLU A 216 9.80 -4.33 -13.48
CA GLU A 216 8.79 -3.34 -13.14
C GLU A 216 9.23 -2.44 -11.99
N ASN A 217 9.93 -2.99 -10.99
CA ASN A 217 10.55 -2.19 -9.92
C ASN A 217 11.47 -1.12 -10.52
N LYS A 218 12.32 -1.50 -11.47
CA LYS A 218 13.23 -0.58 -12.17
C LYS A 218 12.48 0.40 -13.08
N GLN A 219 11.48 -0.09 -13.80
CA GLN A 219 10.69 0.73 -14.73
C GLN A 219 9.95 1.87 -14.01
N TYR A 220 9.35 1.57 -12.86
CA TYR A 220 8.54 2.54 -12.11
C TYR A 220 9.31 3.25 -10.99
N GLY A 221 10.59 2.90 -10.79
CA GLY A 221 11.42 3.48 -9.73
C GLY A 221 10.94 3.11 -8.33
N VAL A 222 10.40 1.90 -8.15
CA VAL A 222 9.95 1.40 -6.84
C VAL A 222 11.16 1.27 -5.91
N ARG A 223 11.05 1.87 -4.73
CA ARG A 223 12.12 1.90 -3.71
C ARG A 223 11.68 1.41 -2.34
N GLY A 224 10.45 0.92 -2.22
CA GLY A 224 9.92 0.51 -0.93
C GLY A 224 8.48 0.02 -0.99
N SER A 225 8.03 -0.48 0.14
CA SER A 225 6.69 -1.03 0.36
C SER A 225 5.91 -0.11 1.31
N PRO A 226 4.66 0.27 0.99
CA PRO A 226 3.97 0.04 -0.28
C PRO A 226 4.33 1.10 -1.33
N THR A 227 4.25 0.74 -2.61
CA THR A 227 4.24 1.70 -3.74
C THR A 227 3.06 1.36 -4.65
N LEU A 228 2.17 2.32 -4.90
CA LEU A 228 1.04 2.15 -5.81
C LEU A 228 1.42 2.67 -7.20
N VAL A 229 1.20 1.86 -8.23
CA VAL A 229 1.38 2.23 -9.63
C VAL A 229 0.06 2.07 -10.36
N ILE A 230 -0.38 3.11 -11.08
CA ILE A 230 -1.58 3.05 -11.93
C ILE A 230 -1.21 3.50 -13.34
N ASN A 231 -1.52 2.67 -14.34
CA ASN A 231 -1.22 2.93 -15.76
C ASN A 231 0.26 3.33 -15.98
N GLY A 232 1.17 2.67 -15.26
CA GLY A 232 2.62 2.88 -15.34
C GLY A 232 3.14 4.13 -14.63
N GLN A 233 2.30 4.82 -13.85
CA GLN A 233 2.69 5.97 -13.04
C GLN A 233 2.59 5.66 -11.55
N THR A 234 3.60 6.07 -10.78
CA THR A 234 3.53 6.00 -9.32
C THR A 234 2.54 7.04 -8.80
N VAL A 235 1.59 6.59 -7.99
CA VAL A 235 0.45 7.37 -7.48
C VAL A 235 0.44 7.33 -5.96
N SER A 236 0.00 8.41 -5.30
CA SER A 236 -0.22 8.43 -3.85
C SER A 236 -1.70 8.29 -3.52
N SER A 237 -1.99 7.45 -2.53
CA SER A 237 -3.31 7.29 -1.93
C SER A 237 -3.13 7.08 -0.43
N ALA A 238 -4.12 7.49 0.36
CA ALA A 238 -4.25 6.95 1.70
C ALA A 238 -4.57 5.44 1.62
N ARG A 239 -4.27 4.71 2.71
CA ARG A 239 -4.28 3.24 2.72
C ARG A 239 -5.59 2.63 3.19
N ASP A 240 -6.63 3.43 3.34
CA ASP A 240 -8.00 2.98 3.52
C ASP A 240 -8.67 2.66 2.16
N SER A 241 -9.69 1.81 2.21
CA SER A 241 -10.38 1.31 1.03
C SER A 241 -11.09 2.41 0.25
N ALA A 242 -11.69 3.39 0.93
CA ALA A 242 -12.35 4.52 0.29
C ALA A 242 -11.37 5.36 -0.55
N SER A 243 -10.20 5.66 -0.01
CA SER A 243 -9.17 6.43 -0.70
C SER A 243 -8.57 5.68 -1.88
N TYR A 244 -8.33 4.38 -1.73
CA TYR A 244 -7.90 3.55 -2.85
C TYR A 244 -8.95 3.46 -3.95
N LEU A 245 -10.22 3.26 -3.61
CA LEU A 245 -11.32 3.25 -4.58
C LEU A 245 -11.36 4.57 -5.35
N ALA A 246 -11.38 5.71 -4.64
CA ALA A 246 -11.39 7.03 -5.27
C ALA A 246 -10.19 7.24 -6.21
N THR A 247 -9.00 6.81 -5.79
CA THR A 247 -7.76 6.91 -6.57
C THR A 247 -7.85 6.06 -7.84
N VAL A 248 -8.21 4.79 -7.74
CA VAL A 248 -8.35 3.88 -8.88
C VAL A 248 -9.45 4.35 -9.83
N CYS A 249 -10.58 4.78 -9.29
CA CYS A 249 -11.71 5.29 -10.07
C CYS A 249 -11.37 6.56 -10.87
N SER A 250 -10.46 7.40 -10.37
CA SER A 250 -10.00 8.58 -11.10
C SER A 250 -9.18 8.24 -12.36
N ALA A 251 -8.64 7.02 -12.45
CA ALA A 251 -7.85 6.53 -13.58
C ALA A 251 -8.71 5.94 -14.72
N PHE A 252 -10.03 5.89 -14.58
CA PHE A 252 -10.90 5.46 -15.68
C PHE A 252 -11.19 6.61 -16.66
N ASN A 253 -11.23 6.28 -17.95
CA ASN A 253 -11.85 7.15 -18.96
C ASN A 253 -13.34 7.33 -18.66
N ASN A 254 -14.02 6.21 -18.39
CA ASN A 254 -15.43 6.14 -18.00
C ASN A 254 -15.52 5.27 -16.75
N ALA A 255 -15.71 5.90 -15.58
CA ALA A 255 -15.76 5.17 -14.32
C ALA A 255 -16.96 4.21 -14.28
N PRO A 256 -16.77 2.95 -13.85
CA PRO A 256 -17.86 1.98 -13.69
C PRO A 256 -18.77 2.36 -12.50
N GLU A 257 -19.94 1.71 -12.38
CA GLU A 257 -20.94 2.08 -11.36
C GLU A 257 -20.43 1.84 -9.94
N GLU A 258 -19.62 0.80 -9.79
CA GLU A 258 -18.90 0.37 -8.58
C GLU A 258 -18.04 1.50 -7.97
N CYS A 259 -17.61 2.47 -8.78
CA CYS A 259 -16.89 3.65 -8.29
C CYS A 259 -17.73 4.59 -7.41
N ASN A 260 -19.05 4.40 -7.35
CA ASN A 260 -19.93 5.16 -6.47
C ASN A 260 -20.23 4.43 -5.15
N GLU A 261 -19.74 3.20 -4.99
CA GLU A 261 -19.90 2.45 -3.74
C GLU A 261 -19.10 3.10 -2.60
N GLN A 262 -19.58 2.88 -1.38
CA GLN A 262 -18.95 3.39 -0.17
C GLN A 262 -18.20 2.27 0.53
N LEU A 263 -16.88 2.27 0.39
CA LEU A 263 -15.98 1.47 1.22
C LEU A 263 -15.58 2.26 2.47
N SER A 264 -15.03 1.59 3.49
CA SER A 264 -14.60 2.25 4.71
C SER A 264 -13.42 3.20 4.47
N GLY A 265 -13.53 4.37 5.09
CA GLY A 265 -12.44 5.32 5.24
C GLY A 265 -11.60 5.06 6.50
N VAL A 266 -11.87 3.99 7.25
CA VAL A 266 -11.02 3.59 8.38
C VAL A 266 -9.73 3.01 7.82
N SER A 267 -8.60 3.59 8.20
CA SER A 267 -7.30 3.04 7.84
C SER A 267 -7.07 1.70 8.57
N PRO A 268 -6.79 0.60 7.86
CA PRO A 268 -6.42 -0.65 8.48
C PRO A 268 -5.18 -0.49 9.37
N SER A 269 -5.05 -1.33 10.38
CA SER A 269 -3.82 -1.42 11.18
C SER A 269 -2.61 -1.79 10.34
N SER A 270 -1.42 -1.33 10.75
CA SER A 270 -0.16 -1.79 10.14
C SER A 270 0.30 -3.12 10.74
N GLY A 271 0.92 -3.98 9.94
CA GLY A 271 1.32 -5.31 10.37
C GLY A 271 0.20 -6.34 10.24
N PHE A 272 0.38 -7.48 10.90
CA PHE A 272 -0.59 -8.56 10.93
C PHE A 272 -1.76 -8.23 11.86
N GLY A 273 -2.92 -8.80 11.55
CA GLY A 273 -4.20 -8.60 12.20
C GLY A 273 -5.15 -7.72 11.39
N LEU A 274 -6.46 -7.99 11.48
CA LEU A 274 -7.50 -7.37 10.64
C LEU A 274 -8.22 -6.18 11.30
N SER A 275 -7.62 -5.56 12.32
CA SER A 275 -8.25 -4.39 12.94
C SER A 275 -8.30 -3.22 11.95
N GLY A 276 -9.50 -2.65 11.77
CA GLY A 276 -9.76 -1.52 10.88
C GLY A 276 -9.85 -1.88 9.38
N SER A 277 -9.79 -3.15 9.00
CA SER A 277 -10.08 -3.59 7.63
C SER A 277 -11.55 -3.99 7.48
N ASP A 278 -12.12 -3.69 6.32
CA ASP A 278 -13.44 -4.18 5.93
C ASP A 278 -13.30 -5.61 5.39
N GLU A 279 -13.58 -6.61 6.22
CA GLU A 279 -13.99 -7.93 5.71
C GLU A 279 -15.45 -7.85 5.24
N SER A 280 -15.74 -7.00 4.26
CA SER A 280 -17.07 -6.97 3.66
C SER A 280 -17.13 -7.97 2.51
N ASN A 281 -17.46 -9.23 2.86
CA ASN A 281 -17.90 -10.36 2.01
C ASN A 281 -16.95 -11.55 1.77
N ALA A 282 -15.82 -11.68 2.46
CA ALA A 282 -15.21 -13.01 2.59
C ALA A 282 -16.10 -13.85 3.53
N ALA A 283 -16.60 -14.98 3.04
CA ALA A 283 -17.60 -15.80 3.73
C ALA A 283 -17.22 -16.05 5.20
N ILE A 284 -18.20 -15.87 6.08
CA ILE A 284 -18.16 -16.29 7.49
C ILE A 284 -17.65 -17.74 7.55
N CYS A 285 -16.40 -17.93 7.94
CA CYS A 285 -15.85 -19.25 8.25
C CYS A 285 -16.29 -19.62 9.66
N GLY A 286 -17.42 -20.32 9.73
CA GLY A 286 -17.78 -21.20 10.85
C GLY A 286 -17.23 -22.60 10.68
#